data_AF-B2FYC0-F1
#
_entry.id   AF-B2FYC0-F1
#
_cell.length_a   1.000
_cell.length_b   1.000
_cell.length_c   1.000
_cell.angle_alpha   90.00
_cell.angle_beta   90.00
_cell.angle_gamma   90.00
#
_symmetry.space_group_name_H-M   'P 1'
#
loop_
_entity.id
_entity.type
_entity.pdbx_description
1 polymer ?
#
loop_
_entity_poly.entity_id
_entity_poly.type
_entity_poly.pdbx_seq_one_letter_code
_entity_poly.pdbx_strand_id
1 'polypeptide(L)'
;PYTFSEVHERVNLIWNANSTVTYEQRRTWHFVPELSKGTLDDQVTNLNVITLNAAHFLRNTYPLLRPLINIFLKTDGSLLWKNKPVRELLFEGVKDPLLDLLKTINSTSLNIPFDKFGWFVGRNLSDTFDGTFTMRTGADGLESMGFLTQWNGS
;
A
#
# COMPACT_ATOMS: atom_id res chain seq x y z
N PRO A 1 -8.05 19.37 4.63
CA PRO A 1 -8.09 18.01 4.06
C PRO A 1 -7.43 18.03 2.68
N TYR A 2 -6.98 16.86 2.21
CA TYR A 2 -6.70 16.59 0.80
C TYR A 2 -7.76 15.58 0.35
N THR A 3 -8.68 16.03 -0.50
CA THR A 3 -9.90 15.30 -0.82
C THR A 3 -9.75 14.59 -2.14
N PHE A 4 -10.19 13.33 -2.21
CA PHE A 4 -10.19 12.52 -3.42
C PHE A 4 -11.60 11.95 -3.64
N SER A 5 -12.08 12.00 -4.87
CA SER A 5 -13.25 11.22 -5.29
C SER A 5 -12.78 9.81 -5.61
N GLU A 6 -13.43 8.81 -5.04
CA GLU A 6 -13.12 7.40 -5.24
C GLU A 6 -14.24 6.73 -6.06
N VAL A 7 -13.87 6.06 -7.14
CA VAL A 7 -14.78 5.28 -7.99
C VAL A 7 -14.44 3.80 -7.84
N HIS A 8 -15.47 3.00 -7.58
CA HIS A 8 -15.37 1.56 -7.39
C HIS A 8 -15.97 0.83 -8.59
N GLU A 9 -15.15 0.05 -9.29
CA GLU A 9 -15.58 -0.82 -10.38
C GLU A 9 -15.29 -2.28 -10.03
N ARG A 10 -16.31 -3.14 -10.11
CA ARG A 10 -16.10 -4.60 -10.02
C ARG A 10 -15.65 -5.07 -11.40
N VAL A 11 -14.47 -5.67 -11.47
CA VAL A 11 -13.86 -6.17 -12.70
C VAL A 11 -13.61 -7.67 -12.60
N ASN A 12 -13.39 -8.32 -13.75
CA ASN A 12 -13.06 -9.75 -13.84
C ASN A 12 -14.07 -10.66 -13.12
N LEU A 13 -15.37 -10.39 -13.31
CA LEU A 13 -16.44 -11.12 -12.64
C LEU A 13 -16.53 -12.57 -13.11
N ILE A 14 -16.59 -13.50 -12.16
CA ILE A 14 -16.82 -14.92 -12.35
C ILE A 14 -18.05 -15.32 -11.55
N TRP A 15 -19.09 -15.77 -12.24
CA TRP A 15 -20.32 -16.24 -11.61
C TRP A 15 -20.20 -17.73 -11.31
N ASN A 16 -20.34 -18.09 -10.03
CA ASN A 16 -20.15 -19.45 -9.56
C ASN A 16 -21.49 -20.19 -9.44
N ALA A 17 -21.47 -21.52 -9.58
CA ALA A 17 -22.67 -22.34 -9.47
C ALA A 17 -23.28 -22.38 -8.05
N ASN A 18 -22.54 -21.97 -7.03
CA ASN A 18 -22.97 -21.95 -5.62
C ASN A 18 -23.60 -20.61 -5.18
N SER A 19 -24.27 -19.91 -6.11
CA SER A 19 -24.94 -18.61 -5.85
C SER A 19 -23.99 -17.49 -5.39
N THR A 20 -22.70 -17.58 -5.70
CA THR A 20 -21.72 -16.54 -5.42
C THR A 20 -21.17 -15.92 -6.71
N VAL A 21 -20.59 -14.73 -6.58
CA VAL A 21 -19.81 -14.06 -7.63
C VAL A 21 -18.44 -13.74 -7.07
N THR A 22 -17.40 -14.10 -7.82
CA THR A 22 -16.01 -13.72 -7.54
C THR A 22 -15.63 -12.55 -8.43
N TYR A 23 -15.00 -11.52 -7.88
CA TYR A 23 -14.57 -10.35 -8.64
C TYR A 23 -13.36 -9.68 -7.98
N GLU A 24 -12.70 -8.83 -8.74
CA GLU A 24 -11.67 -7.91 -8.27
C GLU A 24 -12.25 -6.50 -8.19
N GLN A 25 -11.81 -5.72 -7.20
CA GLN A 25 -12.31 -4.37 -6.99
C GLN A 25 -11.28 -3.36 -7.47
N ARG A 26 -11.48 -2.85 -8.69
CA ARG A 26 -10.69 -1.70 -9.17
C ARG A 26 -11.17 -0.45 -8.46
N ARG A 27 -10.22 0.31 -7.93
CA ARG A 27 -10.47 1.62 -7.31
C ARG A 27 -9.70 2.70 -8.04
N THR A 28 -10.40 3.78 -8.37
CA THR A 28 -9.81 4.95 -9.01
C THR A 28 -9.97 6.16 -8.11
N TRP A 29 -8.88 6.84 -7.81
CA TRP A 29 -8.87 8.06 -7.02
C TRP A 29 -8.52 9.26 -7.90
N HIS A 30 -9.35 10.29 -7.84
CA HIS A 30 -9.11 11.58 -8.49
C HIS A 30 -9.08 12.68 -7.43
N PHE A 31 -8.03 13.52 -7.46
CA PHE A 31 -7.89 14.61 -6.52
C PHE A 31 -8.93 15.71 -6.81
N VAL A 32 -9.56 16.22 -5.75
CA VAL A 32 -10.64 17.21 -5.80
C VAL A 32 -10.13 18.51 -5.15
N PRO A 33 -9.47 19.41 -5.91
CA PRO A 33 -8.84 20.61 -5.36
C PRO A 33 -9.82 21.56 -4.68
N GLU A 34 -11.04 21.69 -5.21
CA GLU A 34 -12.09 22.56 -4.70
C GLU A 34 -12.64 22.14 -3.32
N LEU A 35 -12.49 20.87 -2.95
CA LEU A 35 -12.82 20.35 -1.63
C LEU A 35 -11.58 20.18 -0.73
N SER A 36 -10.41 20.67 -1.18
CA SER A 36 -9.15 20.55 -0.49
C SER A 36 -8.69 21.89 0.08
N LYS A 37 -7.98 21.85 1.22
CA LYS A 37 -7.41 23.07 1.85
C LYS A 37 -6.05 23.47 1.26
N GLY A 38 -5.53 22.68 0.35
CA GLY A 38 -4.15 22.76 -0.11
C GLY A 38 -3.95 21.94 -1.38
N THR A 39 -2.73 21.95 -1.89
CA THR A 39 -2.36 21.26 -3.13
C THR A 39 -1.58 19.98 -2.85
N LEU A 40 -1.44 19.11 -3.84
CA LEU A 40 -0.62 17.92 -3.67
C LEU A 40 0.89 18.20 -3.61
N ASP A 41 1.30 19.43 -3.93
CA ASP A 41 2.69 19.90 -3.81
C ASP A 41 2.99 20.54 -2.45
N ASP A 42 1.99 20.64 -1.57
CA ASP A 42 2.16 21.11 -0.20
C ASP A 42 3.20 20.24 0.52
N GLN A 43 4.13 20.90 1.19
CA GLN A 43 5.28 20.26 1.82
C GLN A 43 4.97 19.86 3.25
N VAL A 44 5.04 18.57 3.55
CA VAL A 44 4.77 18.01 4.87
C VAL A 44 6.01 17.31 5.41
N THR A 45 6.31 17.52 6.69
CA THR A 45 7.29 16.69 7.39
C THR A 45 6.56 15.49 7.98
N ASN A 46 6.98 14.29 7.61
CA ASN A 46 6.40 13.04 8.07
C ASN A 46 7.48 12.13 8.69
N LEU A 47 7.07 11.12 9.45
CA LEU A 47 7.97 10.07 9.91
C LEU A 47 8.56 9.33 8.69
N ASN A 48 9.85 9.02 8.76
CA ASN A 48 10.46 8.10 7.81
C ASN A 48 10.04 6.66 8.17
N VAL A 49 8.92 6.24 7.58
CA VAL A 49 8.32 4.93 7.85
C VAL A 49 9.24 3.79 7.41
N ILE A 50 10.04 3.97 6.37
CA ILE A 50 11.03 2.97 5.90
C ILE A 50 12.10 2.75 6.97
N THR A 51 12.73 3.83 7.44
CA THR A 51 13.75 3.78 8.50
C THR A 51 13.20 3.14 9.78
N LEU A 52 12.00 3.53 10.20
CA LEU A 52 11.37 2.98 11.41
C LEU A 52 11.08 1.48 11.29
N ASN A 53 10.52 1.03 10.16
CA ASN A 53 10.25 -0.38 9.93
C ASN A 53 11.53 -1.19 9.80
N ALA A 54 12.52 -0.69 9.05
CA ALA A 54 13.83 -1.34 8.94
C ALA A 54 14.47 -1.52 10.32
N ALA A 55 14.49 -0.47 11.15
CA ALA A 55 14.99 -0.56 12.52
C ALA A 55 14.23 -1.60 13.34
N HIS A 56 12.89 -1.66 13.22
CA HIS A 56 12.06 -2.62 13.94
C HIS A 56 12.31 -4.07 13.50
N PHE A 57 12.18 -4.37 12.20
CA PHE A 57 12.33 -5.72 11.66
C PHE A 57 13.75 -6.27 11.81
N LEU A 58 14.76 -5.43 11.64
CA LEU A 58 16.15 -5.85 11.59
C LEU A 58 16.77 -5.94 13.00
N ARG A 59 16.10 -5.35 14.02
CA ARG A 59 16.53 -5.43 15.43
C ARG A 59 16.70 -6.86 15.90
N ASN A 60 15.87 -7.82 15.46
CA ASN A 60 15.91 -9.19 15.95
C ASN A 60 16.22 -10.24 14.88
N THR A 61 15.86 -9.97 13.62
CA THR A 61 15.79 -11.01 12.58
C THR A 61 17.12 -11.25 11.85
N TYR A 62 17.96 -10.22 11.66
CA TYR A 62 19.18 -10.34 10.83
C TYR A 62 20.44 -9.80 11.53
N PRO A 63 21.04 -10.57 12.46
CA PRO A 63 22.21 -10.13 13.22
C PRO A 63 23.39 -9.67 12.34
N LEU A 64 23.59 -10.32 11.20
CA LEU A 64 24.67 -10.02 10.25
C LEU A 64 24.47 -8.67 9.51
N LEU A 65 23.23 -8.21 9.34
CA LEU A 65 22.94 -6.94 8.66
C LEU A 65 22.96 -5.75 9.62
N ARG A 66 22.84 -5.98 10.93
CA ARG A 66 22.78 -4.91 11.95
C ARG A 66 23.92 -3.90 11.85
N PRO A 67 25.21 -4.27 11.64
CA PRO A 67 26.28 -3.29 11.56
C PRO A 67 26.13 -2.34 10.37
N LEU A 68 25.80 -2.87 9.19
CA LEU A 68 25.61 -2.09 7.96
C LEU A 68 24.45 -1.10 8.10
N ILE A 69 23.32 -1.58 8.62
CA ILE A 69 22.13 -0.73 8.86
C ILE A 69 22.44 0.33 9.93
N ASN A 70 23.13 -0.02 11.01
CA ASN A 70 23.51 0.94 12.03
C ASN A 70 24.44 2.05 11.48
N ILE A 71 25.34 1.71 10.55
CA ILE A 71 26.18 2.70 9.86
C ILE A 71 25.29 3.62 9.03
N PHE A 72 24.41 3.05 8.19
CA PHE A 72 23.46 3.84 7.40
C PHE A 72 22.61 4.76 8.27
N LEU A 73 22.01 4.24 9.33
CA LEU A 73 21.14 5.00 10.24
C LEU A 73 21.86 6.16 10.94
N LYS A 74 23.18 6.05 11.16
CA LYS A 74 24.00 7.11 11.75
C LYS A 74 24.47 8.16 10.75
N THR A 75 24.61 7.79 9.48
CA THR A 75 25.22 8.62 8.44
C THR A 75 24.16 9.33 7.60
N ASP A 76 23.21 8.55 7.06
CA ASP A 76 22.16 9.00 6.14
C ASP A 76 20.74 8.79 6.71
N GLY A 77 20.64 8.07 7.84
CA GLY A 77 19.38 7.84 8.52
C GLY A 77 18.73 9.13 8.99
N SER A 78 17.46 9.29 8.65
CA SER A 78 16.60 10.31 9.25
C SER A 78 15.34 9.66 9.77
N LEU A 79 14.95 9.99 11.01
CA LEU A 79 13.65 9.60 11.56
C LEU A 79 12.49 10.34 10.88
N LEU A 80 12.77 11.41 10.15
CA LEU A 80 11.80 12.26 9.49
C LEU A 80 12.11 12.43 8.01
N TRP A 81 11.11 12.28 7.15
CA TRP A 81 11.15 12.88 5.83
C TRP A 81 10.67 14.32 5.94
N LYS A 82 11.62 15.26 5.83
CA LYS A 82 11.31 16.70 5.83
C LYS A 82 10.88 17.14 4.44
N ASN A 83 9.92 18.05 4.39
CA ASN A 83 9.46 18.70 3.16
C ASN A 83 9.24 17.69 2.02
N LYS A 84 8.31 16.76 2.24
CA LYS A 84 7.83 15.87 1.19
C LYS A 84 6.50 16.38 0.65
N PRO A 85 6.31 16.43 -0.67
CA PRO A 85 5.04 16.79 -1.23
C PRO A 85 4.01 15.72 -0.89
N VAL A 86 2.78 16.13 -0.67
CA VAL A 86 1.66 15.23 -0.32
C VAL A 86 1.45 14.14 -1.38
N ARG A 87 1.63 14.45 -2.68
CA ARG A 87 1.56 13.42 -3.75
C ARG A 87 2.54 12.26 -3.55
N GLU A 88 3.76 12.53 -3.09
CA GLU A 88 4.76 11.49 -2.82
C GLU A 88 4.37 10.64 -1.60
N LEU A 89 3.87 11.28 -0.54
CA LEU A 89 3.45 10.56 0.67
C LEU A 89 2.21 9.69 0.43
N LEU A 90 1.34 10.07 -0.51
CA LEU A 90 0.10 9.35 -0.82
C LEU A 90 0.26 8.32 -1.94
N PHE A 91 0.34 8.76 -3.20
CA PHE A 91 0.17 7.87 -4.36
C PHE A 91 1.45 7.67 -5.20
N GLU A 92 2.33 8.67 -5.30
CA GLU A 92 3.52 8.57 -6.17
C GLU A 92 4.69 7.81 -5.52
N GLY A 93 4.75 7.85 -4.19
CA GLY A 93 5.78 7.22 -3.38
C GLY A 93 7.05 8.05 -3.22
N VAL A 94 7.55 8.08 -1.98
CA VAL A 94 8.87 8.56 -1.59
C VAL A 94 9.90 7.47 -1.84
N LYS A 95 10.98 7.82 -2.57
CA LYS A 95 12.19 6.98 -2.67
C LYS A 95 13.04 7.16 -1.42
N ASP A 96 13.64 6.08 -0.94
CA ASP A 96 14.51 6.12 0.24
C ASP A 96 15.75 5.23 -0.01
N PRO A 97 16.97 5.76 0.17
CA PRO A 97 18.20 5.00 -0.06
C PRO A 97 18.33 3.74 0.79
N LEU A 98 17.70 3.69 1.97
CA LEU A 98 17.70 2.49 2.80
C LEU A 98 16.91 1.37 2.13
N LEU A 99 15.80 1.71 1.47
CA LEU A 99 14.99 0.72 0.75
C LEU A 99 15.77 0.13 -0.42
N ASP A 100 16.50 0.97 -1.16
CA ASP A 100 17.38 0.54 -2.25
C ASP A 100 18.50 -0.36 -1.72
N LEU A 101 19.15 0.02 -0.61
CA LEU A 101 20.16 -0.81 0.05
C LEU A 101 19.59 -2.17 0.47
N LEU A 102 18.44 -2.20 1.13
CA LEU A 102 17.83 -3.45 1.58
C LEU A 102 17.46 -4.37 0.42
N LYS A 103 17.09 -3.83 -0.75
CA LYS A 103 16.83 -4.61 -1.96
C LYS A 103 18.10 -5.22 -2.54
N THR A 104 19.21 -4.48 -2.56
CA THR A 104 20.49 -5.03 -3.06
C THR A 104 21.01 -6.21 -2.24
N ILE A 105 20.63 -6.27 -0.96
CA ILE A 105 21.02 -7.33 -0.04
C ILE A 105 20.25 -8.65 -0.33
N ASN A 106 19.30 -8.65 -1.28
CA ASN A 106 18.46 -9.75 -1.77
C ASN A 106 18.78 -11.13 -1.18
N SER A 107 18.37 -11.32 0.07
CA SER A 107 18.45 -12.58 0.80
C SER A 107 17.13 -13.30 0.60
N THR A 108 17.15 -14.63 0.48
CA THR A 108 15.95 -15.48 0.41
C THR A 108 14.93 -15.22 1.52
N SER A 109 15.33 -14.56 2.61
CA SER A 109 14.48 -14.22 3.74
C SER A 109 13.92 -12.78 3.73
N LEU A 110 14.48 -11.86 2.92
CA LEU A 110 14.09 -10.45 2.89
C LEU A 110 13.59 -10.07 1.49
N ASN A 111 12.37 -10.46 1.16
CA ASN A 111 11.70 -10.04 -0.07
C ASN A 111 10.94 -8.73 0.16
N ILE A 112 11.44 -7.61 -0.38
CA ILE A 112 10.76 -6.32 -0.30
C ILE A 112 10.12 -6.01 -1.67
N PRO A 113 8.80 -6.17 -1.81
CA PRO A 113 8.13 -6.13 -3.12
C PRO A 113 7.86 -4.71 -3.65
N PHE A 114 8.30 -3.65 -2.96
CA PHE A 114 7.96 -2.26 -3.31
C PHE A 114 9.22 -1.39 -3.44
N ASP A 115 9.31 -0.54 -4.47
CA ASP A 115 10.46 0.36 -4.74
C ASP A 115 10.39 1.70 -4.02
N LYS A 116 9.22 2.06 -3.49
CA LYS A 116 8.96 3.34 -2.85
C LYS A 116 7.98 3.15 -1.71
N PHE A 117 7.94 4.11 -0.80
CA PHE A 117 6.89 4.18 0.21
C PHE A 117 5.90 5.29 -0.09
N GLY A 118 4.62 4.96 -0.06
CA GLY A 118 3.53 5.91 0.08
C GLY A 118 2.27 5.15 0.47
N TRP A 119 1.36 5.80 1.17
CA TRP A 119 0.22 5.13 1.81
C TRP A 119 -0.68 4.36 0.84
N PHE A 120 -0.78 4.85 -0.39
CA PHE A 120 -1.63 4.31 -1.45
C PHE A 120 -0.87 4.01 -2.74
N VAL A 121 0.46 3.87 -2.66
CA VAL A 121 1.29 3.48 -3.81
C VAL A 121 0.83 2.14 -4.38
N GLY A 122 0.65 2.09 -5.70
CA GLY A 122 0.21 0.89 -6.41
C GLY A 122 -1.28 0.57 -6.28
N ARG A 123 -2.07 1.37 -5.54
CA ARG A 123 -3.52 1.14 -5.40
C ARG A 123 -4.33 1.70 -6.55
N ASN A 124 -4.00 2.91 -6.99
CA ASN A 124 -4.80 3.62 -8.00
C ASN A 124 -4.85 2.85 -9.31
N LEU A 125 -6.05 2.59 -9.81
CA LEU A 125 -6.32 1.80 -11.03
C LEU A 125 -5.82 0.35 -10.97
N SER A 126 -5.55 -0.19 -9.77
CA SER A 126 -5.18 -1.60 -9.63
C SER A 126 -6.40 -2.49 -9.48
N ASP A 127 -6.45 -3.56 -10.27
CA ASP A 127 -7.46 -4.62 -10.15
C ASP A 127 -7.12 -5.54 -8.97
N THR A 128 -5.84 -5.86 -8.83
CA THR A 128 -5.37 -6.95 -7.97
C THR A 128 -4.93 -6.48 -6.59
N PHE A 129 -4.78 -5.17 -6.33
CA PHE A 129 -4.21 -4.68 -5.07
C PHE A 129 -5.03 -5.11 -3.84
N ASP A 130 -6.35 -4.98 -3.93
CA ASP A 130 -7.27 -5.40 -2.85
C ASP A 130 -7.52 -6.92 -2.85
N GLY A 131 -7.11 -7.61 -3.93
CA GLY A 131 -7.32 -9.04 -4.12
C GLY A 131 -8.69 -9.40 -4.67
N THR A 132 -9.01 -10.69 -4.61
CA THR A 132 -10.28 -11.24 -5.11
C THR A 132 -11.30 -11.38 -3.98
N PHE A 133 -12.53 -10.95 -4.23
CA PHE A 133 -13.66 -11.09 -3.32
C PHE A 133 -14.65 -12.09 -3.89
N THR A 134 -15.06 -13.09 -3.11
CA THR A 134 -16.20 -13.95 -3.44
C THR A 134 -17.35 -13.59 -2.53
N MET A 135 -18.49 -13.20 -3.10
CA MET A 135 -19.65 -12.74 -2.35
C MET A 135 -20.92 -13.46 -2.79
N ARG A 136 -21.84 -13.66 -1.85
CA ARG A 136 -23.17 -14.20 -2.12
C ARG A 136 -24.00 -13.21 -2.94
N THR A 137 -24.63 -13.71 -3.99
CA THR A 137 -25.48 -12.94 -4.90
C THR A 137 -26.87 -12.70 -4.34
N GLY A 138 -27.31 -13.52 -3.37
CA GLY A 138 -28.67 -13.55 -2.86
C GLY A 138 -29.63 -14.40 -3.69
N ALA A 139 -29.16 -15.09 -4.74
CA ALA A 139 -29.99 -15.96 -5.58
C ALA A 139 -30.64 -17.13 -4.82
N ASP A 140 -30.07 -17.53 -3.67
CA ASP A 140 -30.61 -18.58 -2.79
C ASP A 140 -31.25 -18.03 -1.51
N GLY A 141 -31.36 -16.71 -1.36
CA GLY A 141 -31.95 -16.06 -0.19
C GLY A 141 -31.47 -14.62 -0.04
N LEU A 142 -32.40 -13.67 0.06
CA LEU A 142 -32.10 -12.24 0.15
C LEU A 142 -31.35 -11.89 1.44
N GLU A 143 -31.59 -12.62 2.51
CA GLU A 143 -30.91 -12.50 3.81
C GLU A 143 -29.40 -12.76 3.73
N SER A 144 -28.95 -13.46 2.68
CA SER A 144 -27.55 -13.79 2.45
C SER A 144 -26.87 -12.86 1.45
N MET A 145 -27.62 -11.94 0.81
CA MET A 145 -27.11 -11.06 -0.24
C MET A 145 -25.97 -10.18 0.27
N GLY A 146 -24.87 -10.14 -0.49
CA GLY A 146 -23.72 -9.30 -0.17
C GLY A 146 -22.83 -9.84 0.95
N PHE A 147 -23.04 -11.07 1.44
CA PHE A 147 -22.10 -11.69 2.37
C PHE A 147 -20.82 -12.07 1.66
N LEU A 148 -19.69 -11.62 2.20
CA LEU A 148 -18.35 -12.05 1.78
C LEU A 148 -18.13 -13.48 2.26
N THR A 149 -17.89 -14.40 1.32
CA THR A 149 -17.61 -15.81 1.63
C THR A 149 -16.14 -16.14 1.58
N GLN A 150 -15.36 -15.46 0.72
CA GLN A 150 -13.92 -15.62 0.63
C GLN A 150 -13.23 -14.31 0.28
N TRP A 151 -12.02 -14.13 0.80
CA TRP A 151 -11.08 -13.10 0.40
C TRP A 151 -9.74 -13.74 0.05
N ASN A 152 -9.26 -13.51 -1.19
CA ASN A 152 -8.07 -14.19 -1.73
C ASN A 152 -8.14 -15.73 -1.62
N GLY A 153 -9.33 -16.30 -1.79
CA GLY A 153 -9.57 -17.74 -1.73
C GLY A 153 -9.58 -18.36 -0.33
N SER A 154 -9.46 -17.54 0.73
CA SER A 154 -9.58 -17.96 2.14
C SER A 154 -10.86 -17.47 2.80
#